data_AF-A0AAV5LN94-F1
#
_entry.id   AF-A0AAV5LN94-F1
#
_cell.length_a   1.000
_cell.length_b   1.000
_cell.length_c   1.000
_cell.angle_alpha   90.00
_cell.angle_beta   90.00
_cell.angle_gamma   90.00
#
_symmetry.space_group_name_H-M   'P 1'
#
loop_
_entity.id
_entity.type
_entity.pdbx_description
1 polymer ?
#
loop_
_entity_poly.entity_id
_entity_poly.type
_entity_poly.pdbx_seq_one_letter_code
_entity_poly.pdbx_strand_id
1 'polypeptide(L)'
;MEDNNSPRIRDVPLENRHELFMDKLNCCSEFFHFRPFIQHFKAKQSLSDIRQSGVASSGILAMIETVFKRDGMLKEMGDYVLTLESLPDDAVCLIMKMLRSNLFRPFPSQTAVFSEIENENLYDTEDKRPLVEGAWVHLRNFYEFLQKIVDAGLLREEHIEDGFITWFFNTAVQADDYREACFVADLLPTFWAKFPKKQQSIWRTVRSNLSRYVADRESCIPSAVGNQLQFVSNRIPEWPVPLREEQTHFLRLVLIPMHRIKAYPSYSSWLQKCLVRFLEKEGSLVNLIFEGILSGDHICESSLLNEIKALMAIGNINEINQSNAELLFGCIAKTLRSSDKKVVRKGLDIASSDRFLELAEIHRELSLPVIRMGLQCAIENNSARAAAKHILEKFYNVEDAF
;
A
#
# COMPACT_ATOMS: atom_id res chain seq x y z
N MET A 1 -8.93 -6.63 -47.41
CA MET A 1 -7.62 -6.06 -47.77
C MET A 1 -7.78 -4.56 -47.74
N GLU A 2 -7.52 -3.94 -46.60
CA GLU A 2 -7.39 -2.48 -46.45
C GLU A 2 -6.21 -2.24 -45.51
N ASP A 3 -5.48 -1.16 -45.80
CA ASP A 3 -4.04 -1.07 -45.70
C ASP A 3 -3.40 -1.30 -44.33
N ASN A 4 -2.33 -2.09 -44.38
CA ASN A 4 -1.53 -2.54 -43.25
C ASN A 4 -0.32 -1.61 -43.08
N ASN A 5 -0.55 -0.33 -42.78
CA ASN A 5 0.34 0.55 -42.00
C ASN A 5 -0.18 2.00 -42.06
N SER A 6 -0.92 2.42 -41.02
CA SER A 6 -1.03 3.86 -40.75
C SER A 6 0.40 4.41 -40.60
N PRO A 7 0.78 5.50 -41.30
CA PRO A 7 2.14 6.02 -41.24
C PRO A 7 2.51 6.42 -39.81
N ARG A 8 3.80 6.43 -39.48
CA ARG A 8 4.22 6.96 -38.17
C ARG A 8 4.05 8.48 -38.18
N ILE A 9 3.65 9.05 -37.05
CA ILE A 9 3.48 10.49 -36.83
C ILE A 9 4.78 11.23 -37.15
N ARG A 10 5.94 10.63 -36.85
CA ARG A 10 7.24 11.24 -37.16
C ARG A 10 7.54 11.27 -38.66
N ASP A 11 6.95 10.37 -39.44
CA ASP A 11 7.25 10.22 -40.87
C ASP A 11 6.35 11.10 -41.75
N VAL A 12 5.28 11.68 -41.21
CA VAL A 12 4.41 12.64 -41.92
C VAL A 12 4.87 14.10 -41.71
N PRO A 13 4.57 15.01 -42.67
CA PRO A 13 4.84 16.43 -42.53
C PRO A 13 4.25 17.02 -41.25
N LEU A 14 4.94 18.00 -40.66
CA LEU A 14 4.57 18.63 -39.37
C LEU A 14 3.09 19.06 -39.32
N GLU A 15 2.59 19.59 -40.43
CA GLU A 15 1.21 20.09 -40.61
C GLU A 15 0.16 19.00 -40.39
N ASN A 16 0.47 17.75 -40.77
CA ASN A 16 -0.47 16.63 -40.70
C ASN A 16 -0.30 15.77 -39.43
N ARG A 17 0.72 16.07 -38.61
CA ARG A 17 1.03 15.26 -37.42
C ARG A 17 -0.07 15.30 -36.38
N HIS A 18 -0.67 16.47 -36.18
CA HIS A 18 -1.72 16.65 -35.19
C HIS A 18 -3.00 15.90 -35.60
N GLU A 19 -3.43 16.01 -36.86
CA GLU A 19 -4.59 15.29 -37.38
C GLU A 19 -4.41 13.77 -37.25
N LEU A 20 -3.27 13.24 -37.68
CA LEU A 20 -2.95 11.81 -37.56
C LEU A 20 -2.88 11.35 -36.09
N PHE A 21 -2.39 12.21 -35.19
CA PHE A 21 -2.38 11.94 -33.75
C PHE A 21 -3.81 11.82 -33.20
N MET A 22 -4.71 12.74 -33.58
CA MET A 22 -6.10 12.72 -33.17
C MET A 22 -6.84 11.48 -33.70
N ASP A 23 -6.57 11.06 -34.94
CA ASP A 23 -7.10 9.82 -35.50
C ASP A 23 -6.66 8.59 -34.73
N LYS A 24 -5.36 8.50 -34.41
CA LYS A 24 -4.81 7.39 -33.61
C LYS A 24 -5.38 7.37 -32.19
N LEU A 25 -5.60 8.53 -31.57
CA LEU A 25 -6.27 8.63 -30.26
C LEU A 25 -7.71 8.12 -30.33
N ASN A 26 -8.47 8.48 -31.38
CA ASN A 26 -9.82 7.98 -31.59
C ASN A 26 -9.83 6.45 -31.76
N CYS A 27 -8.91 5.88 -32.55
CA CYS A 27 -8.77 4.43 -32.69
C CYS A 27 -8.49 3.72 -31.35
N CYS A 28 -7.70 4.34 -30.48
CA CYS A 28 -7.37 3.78 -29.17
C CYS A 28 -8.47 4.01 -28.11
N SER A 29 -9.43 4.91 -28.38
CA SER A 29 -10.50 5.28 -27.44
C SER A 29 -11.67 4.29 -27.42
N GLU A 30 -11.77 3.41 -28.41
CA GLU A 30 -12.82 2.40 -28.48
C GLU A 30 -12.64 1.32 -27.41
N PHE A 31 -13.70 1.08 -26.63
CA PHE A 31 -13.72 0.05 -25.59
C PHE A 31 -13.37 -1.34 -26.17
N PHE A 32 -12.43 -2.02 -25.54
CA PHE A 32 -12.05 -3.39 -25.91
C PHE A 32 -12.25 -4.34 -24.73
N HIS A 33 -13.08 -5.36 -24.94
CA HIS A 33 -13.39 -6.34 -23.89
C HIS A 33 -12.41 -7.52 -23.94
N PHE A 34 -11.42 -7.54 -23.04
CA PHE A 34 -10.33 -8.53 -23.08
C PHE A 34 -10.73 -9.95 -22.62
N ARG A 35 -11.80 -10.10 -21.82
CA ARG A 35 -12.15 -11.36 -21.14
C ARG A 35 -12.26 -12.60 -22.05
N PRO A 36 -12.81 -12.54 -23.27
CA PRO A 36 -12.91 -13.71 -24.16
C PRO A 36 -11.55 -14.21 -24.66
N PHE A 37 -10.48 -13.44 -24.48
CA PHE A 37 -9.19 -13.66 -25.15
C PHE A 37 -8.02 -13.86 -24.18
N ILE A 38 -8.24 -13.67 -22.86
CA ILE A 38 -7.23 -13.76 -21.79
C ILE A 38 -6.41 -15.06 -21.87
N GLN A 39 -7.03 -16.17 -22.28
CA GLN A 39 -6.37 -17.47 -22.41
C GLN A 39 -5.28 -17.49 -23.49
N HIS A 40 -5.43 -16.71 -24.56
CA HIS A 40 -4.44 -16.64 -25.64
C HIS A 40 -3.23 -15.76 -25.29
N PHE A 41 -3.42 -14.75 -24.44
CA PHE A 41 -2.34 -13.86 -23.99
C PHE A 41 -1.49 -14.46 -22.86
N LYS A 42 -2.08 -15.28 -21.98
CA LYS A 42 -1.35 -15.92 -20.87
C LYS A 42 -0.27 -16.91 -21.33
N ALA A 43 -0.40 -17.49 -22.52
CA ALA A 43 0.51 -18.53 -23.02
C ALA A 43 1.57 -18.01 -24.01
N LYS A 44 1.34 -16.85 -24.66
CA LYS A 44 2.13 -16.38 -25.82
C LYS A 44 2.23 -14.87 -25.81
N GLN A 45 3.46 -14.35 -25.79
CA GLN A 45 3.71 -12.91 -25.68
C GLN A 45 3.77 -12.19 -27.03
N SER A 46 4.09 -12.89 -28.13
CA SER A 46 4.17 -12.27 -29.46
C SER A 46 3.01 -12.69 -30.38
N LEU A 47 2.60 -11.77 -31.25
CA LEU A 47 1.61 -12.04 -32.30
C LEU A 47 2.05 -13.20 -33.21
N SER A 48 3.35 -13.32 -33.49
CA SER A 48 3.91 -14.45 -34.26
C SER A 48 3.67 -15.80 -33.58
N ASP A 49 3.84 -15.87 -32.26
CA ASP A 49 3.62 -17.12 -31.52
C ASP A 49 2.14 -17.53 -31.55
N ILE A 50 1.24 -16.55 -31.44
CA ILE A 50 -0.22 -16.77 -31.49
C ILE A 50 -0.63 -17.25 -32.89
N ARG A 51 -0.13 -16.61 -33.96
CA ARG A 51 -0.33 -17.04 -35.34
C ARG A 51 0.16 -18.47 -35.56
N GLN A 52 1.37 -18.77 -35.10
CA GLN A 52 1.98 -20.10 -35.27
C GLN A 52 1.28 -21.21 -34.49
N SER A 53 0.56 -20.89 -33.40
CA SER A 53 -0.21 -21.94 -32.69
C SER A 53 -1.42 -22.45 -33.44
N GLY A 54 -2.05 -21.65 -34.31
CA GLY A 54 -3.31 -22.04 -34.95
C GLY A 54 -4.51 -22.29 -34.01
N VAL A 55 -4.40 -21.97 -32.71
CA VAL A 55 -5.44 -22.23 -31.70
C VAL A 55 -6.55 -21.15 -31.70
N ALA A 56 -6.29 -19.98 -32.29
CA ALA A 56 -7.25 -18.89 -32.37
C ALA A 56 -7.97 -18.89 -33.73
N SER A 57 -9.30 -18.73 -33.72
CA SER A 57 -10.09 -18.56 -34.95
C SER A 57 -9.71 -17.26 -35.67
N SER A 58 -10.03 -17.16 -36.97
CA SER A 58 -9.70 -15.98 -37.80
C SER A 58 -10.22 -14.65 -37.22
N GLY A 59 -11.42 -14.67 -36.63
CA GLY A 59 -11.99 -13.50 -35.96
C GLY A 59 -11.22 -13.10 -34.69
N ILE A 60 -10.76 -14.07 -33.90
CA ILE A 60 -9.96 -13.83 -32.69
C ILE A 60 -8.58 -13.27 -33.06
N LEU A 61 -7.94 -13.82 -34.10
CA LEU A 61 -6.67 -13.32 -34.62
C LEU A 61 -6.77 -11.86 -35.07
N ALA A 62 -7.82 -11.50 -35.84
CA ALA A 62 -8.03 -10.11 -36.27
C ALA A 62 -8.21 -9.14 -35.08
N MET A 63 -8.90 -9.57 -34.02
CA MET A 63 -9.05 -8.78 -32.79
C MET A 63 -7.72 -8.64 -32.04
N ILE A 64 -6.95 -9.73 -31.90
CA ILE A 64 -5.61 -9.68 -31.28
C ILE A 64 -4.68 -8.76 -32.07
N GLU A 65 -4.69 -8.84 -33.40
CA GLU A 65 -3.94 -7.95 -34.28
C GLU A 65 -4.33 -6.48 -34.07
N THR A 66 -5.62 -6.21 -33.87
CA THR A 66 -6.11 -4.86 -33.56
C THR A 66 -5.55 -4.36 -32.23
N VAL A 67 -5.46 -5.21 -31.21
CA VAL A 67 -4.86 -4.86 -29.92
C VAL A 67 -3.35 -4.56 -30.05
N PHE A 68 -2.58 -5.43 -30.71
CA PHE A 68 -1.15 -5.18 -30.95
C PHE A 68 -0.91 -3.91 -31.78
N LYS A 69 -1.80 -3.62 -32.75
CA LYS A 69 -1.77 -2.36 -33.51
C LYS A 69 -1.99 -1.15 -32.61
N ARG A 70 -2.99 -1.22 -31.70
CA ARG A 70 -3.26 -0.16 -30.71
C ARG A 70 -2.10 0.04 -29.75
N ASP A 71 -1.45 -1.02 -29.29
CA ASP A 71 -0.24 -0.93 -28.46
C ASP A 71 0.90 -0.18 -29.19
N GLY A 72 1.11 -0.51 -30.46
CA GLY A 72 2.08 0.18 -31.30
C GLY A 72 1.74 1.67 -31.45
N MET A 73 0.48 1.99 -31.71
CA MET A 73 -0.02 3.36 -31.79
C MET A 73 0.17 4.10 -30.46
N LEU A 74 -0.16 3.50 -29.31
CA LEU A 74 0.00 4.11 -27.98
C LEU A 74 1.45 4.45 -27.68
N LYS A 75 2.38 3.54 -27.98
CA LYS A 75 3.82 3.79 -27.76
C LYS A 75 4.32 4.92 -28.64
N GLU A 76 3.97 4.89 -29.91
CA GLU A 76 4.32 5.92 -30.88
C GLU A 76 3.72 7.29 -30.50
N MET A 77 2.44 7.32 -30.14
CA MET A 77 1.76 8.50 -29.64
C MET A 77 2.47 9.02 -28.38
N GLY A 78 2.80 8.15 -27.42
CA GLY A 78 3.52 8.53 -26.20
C GLY A 78 4.86 9.20 -26.51
N ASP A 79 5.60 8.66 -27.47
CA ASP A 79 6.88 9.22 -27.91
C ASP A 79 6.73 10.50 -28.74
N TYR A 80 5.57 10.74 -29.34
CA TYR A 80 5.22 11.99 -30.00
C TYR A 80 4.81 13.07 -28.99
N VAL A 81 3.99 12.74 -27.99
CA VAL A 81 3.54 13.73 -27.00
C VAL A 81 4.72 14.35 -26.25
N LEU A 82 5.76 13.57 -25.97
CA LEU A 82 7.00 14.04 -25.33
C LEU A 82 7.80 15.03 -26.19
N THR A 83 7.51 15.14 -27.50
CA THR A 83 8.12 16.15 -28.39
C THR A 83 7.35 17.46 -28.42
N LEU A 84 6.15 17.50 -27.82
CA LEU A 84 5.31 18.68 -27.80
C LEU A 84 5.60 19.53 -26.56
N GLU A 85 5.58 20.85 -26.72
CA GLU A 85 5.67 21.78 -25.59
C GLU A 85 4.36 21.84 -24.78
N SER A 86 3.22 21.63 -25.46
CA SER A 86 1.90 21.62 -24.84
C SER A 86 0.94 20.73 -25.63
N LEU A 87 -0.10 20.24 -24.94
CA LEU A 87 -1.20 19.51 -25.56
C LEU A 87 -2.40 20.43 -25.81
N PRO A 88 -2.96 20.42 -27.04
CA PRO A 88 -4.27 21.02 -27.32
C PRO A 88 -5.38 20.43 -26.44
N ASP A 89 -6.37 21.24 -26.06
CA ASP A 89 -7.42 20.84 -25.11
C ASP A 89 -8.31 19.70 -25.63
N ASP A 90 -8.61 19.70 -26.91
CA ASP A 90 -9.32 18.63 -27.60
C ASP A 90 -8.54 17.30 -27.54
N ALA A 91 -7.22 17.34 -27.72
CA ALA A 91 -6.36 16.19 -27.56
C ALA A 91 -6.36 15.67 -26.12
N VAL A 92 -6.28 16.55 -25.10
CA VAL A 92 -6.35 16.13 -23.70
C VAL A 92 -7.71 15.48 -23.39
N CYS A 93 -8.81 16.04 -23.90
CA CYS A 93 -10.14 15.47 -23.71
C CYS A 93 -10.25 14.05 -24.31
N LEU A 94 -9.73 13.84 -25.52
CA LEU A 94 -9.67 12.52 -26.14
C LEU A 94 -8.75 11.56 -25.38
N ILE A 95 -7.59 12.02 -24.90
CA ILE A 95 -6.70 11.21 -24.07
C ILE A 95 -7.41 10.74 -22.78
N MET A 96 -8.07 11.65 -22.08
CA MET A 96 -8.79 11.31 -20.85
C MET A 96 -9.95 10.36 -21.12
N LYS A 97 -10.68 10.55 -22.23
CA LYS A 97 -11.71 9.61 -22.70
C LYS A 97 -11.10 8.24 -23.00
N MET A 98 -9.99 8.18 -23.72
CA MET A 98 -9.28 6.95 -24.06
C MET A 98 -8.86 6.18 -22.81
N LEU A 99 -8.24 6.86 -21.84
CA LEU A 99 -7.82 6.26 -20.57
C LEU A 99 -9.01 5.71 -19.80
N ARG A 100 -10.12 6.45 -19.73
CA ARG A 100 -11.34 5.99 -19.05
C ARG A 100 -11.92 4.75 -19.72
N SER A 101 -12.10 4.77 -21.03
CA SER A 101 -12.66 3.64 -21.78
C SER A 101 -11.85 2.35 -21.57
N ASN A 102 -10.53 2.44 -21.45
CA ASN A 102 -9.67 1.25 -21.39
C ASN A 102 -9.32 0.82 -19.96
N LEU A 103 -9.17 1.77 -19.03
CA LEU A 103 -8.79 1.47 -17.66
C LEU A 103 -9.99 1.24 -16.76
N PHE A 104 -11.09 2.01 -16.93
CA PHE A 104 -12.19 2.05 -15.96
C PHE A 104 -13.07 0.82 -16.09
N ARG A 105 -12.64 -0.25 -15.43
CA ARG A 105 -13.34 -1.52 -15.35
C ARG A 105 -13.70 -1.86 -13.91
N PRO A 106 -14.80 -2.58 -13.68
CA PRO A 106 -15.07 -3.16 -12.38
C PRO A 106 -14.07 -4.28 -12.11
N PHE A 107 -13.52 -4.31 -10.91
CA PHE A 107 -12.82 -5.50 -10.40
C PHE A 107 -13.88 -6.47 -9.85
N PRO A 108 -13.76 -7.80 -10.10
CA PRO A 108 -14.70 -8.76 -9.53
C PRO A 108 -14.77 -8.60 -8.00
N SER A 109 -15.97 -8.69 -7.43
CA SER A 109 -16.17 -8.60 -5.99
C SER A 109 -15.37 -9.72 -5.31
N GLN A 110 -14.29 -9.35 -4.62
CA GLN A 110 -13.33 -10.28 -4.03
C GLN A 110 -13.94 -11.17 -2.94
N THR A 111 -15.13 -10.84 -2.43
CA THR A 111 -15.94 -11.74 -1.58
C THR A 111 -16.15 -13.12 -2.19
N ALA A 112 -16.21 -13.25 -3.52
CA ALA A 112 -16.35 -14.55 -4.19
C ALA A 112 -15.03 -15.32 -4.32
N VAL A 113 -13.87 -14.65 -4.22
CA VAL A 113 -12.54 -15.29 -4.38
C VAL A 113 -11.94 -15.64 -3.03
N PHE A 114 -12.15 -14.82 -1.99
CA PHE A 114 -11.68 -15.12 -0.64
C PHE A 114 -12.47 -16.25 0.03
N SER A 115 -13.75 -16.44 -0.30
CA SER A 115 -14.58 -17.54 0.25
C SER A 115 -14.11 -18.93 -0.20
N GLU A 116 -13.43 -19.04 -1.34
CA GLU A 116 -12.87 -20.33 -1.80
C GLU A 116 -11.51 -20.64 -1.16
N ILE A 117 -10.85 -19.64 -0.56
CA ILE A 117 -9.49 -19.75 0.02
C ILE A 117 -9.55 -19.86 1.56
N GLU A 118 -10.73 -19.92 2.17
CA GLU A 118 -10.90 -20.06 3.64
C GLU A 118 -10.34 -21.37 4.22
N ASN A 119 -9.96 -22.35 3.38
CA ASN A 119 -9.52 -23.67 3.85
C ASN A 119 -7.99 -23.87 3.94
N GLU A 120 -7.15 -22.90 3.56
CA GLU A 120 -5.69 -23.05 3.67
C GLU A 120 -5.05 -21.84 4.36
N ASN A 121 -4.26 -22.14 5.41
CA ASN A 121 -3.54 -21.20 6.28
C ASN A 121 -3.01 -19.96 5.52
N LEU A 122 -3.74 -18.85 5.63
CA LEU A 122 -3.55 -17.60 4.88
C LEU A 122 -2.28 -16.79 5.22
N TYR A 123 -1.37 -17.33 6.04
CA TYR A 123 -0.24 -16.60 6.60
C TYR A 123 1.09 -16.88 5.91
N ASP A 124 1.14 -17.80 4.95
CA ASP A 124 2.28 -17.91 4.04
C ASP A 124 2.08 -16.93 2.88
N THR A 125 2.59 -15.72 3.07
CA THR A 125 2.40 -14.58 2.15
C THR A 125 3.28 -14.66 0.90
N GLU A 126 4.14 -15.68 0.78
CA GLU A 126 5.05 -15.83 -0.36
C GLU A 126 4.46 -16.65 -1.51
N ASP A 127 3.48 -17.54 -1.27
CA ASP A 127 3.05 -18.54 -2.26
C ASP A 127 1.66 -18.35 -2.88
N LYS A 128 0.94 -17.28 -2.53
CA LYS A 128 -0.28 -16.92 -3.26
C LYS A 128 0.08 -16.30 -4.60
N ARG A 129 0.11 -17.12 -5.65
CA ARG A 129 0.27 -16.64 -7.04
C ARG A 129 -0.72 -15.50 -7.27
N PRO A 130 -0.27 -14.26 -7.53
CA PRO A 130 -1.17 -13.16 -7.78
C PRO A 130 -2.05 -13.51 -8.97
N LEU A 131 -3.32 -13.13 -8.91
CA LEU A 131 -4.22 -13.25 -10.06
C LEU A 131 -3.61 -12.43 -11.20
N VAL A 132 -3.11 -13.13 -12.22
CA VAL A 132 -2.47 -12.50 -13.37
C VAL A 132 -3.57 -12.02 -14.31
N GLU A 133 -3.70 -10.70 -14.45
CA GLU A 133 -4.52 -10.07 -15.48
C GLU A 133 -3.87 -10.38 -16.84
N GLY A 134 -4.58 -11.13 -17.68
CA GLY A 134 -4.06 -11.53 -18.99
C GLY A 134 -3.92 -10.36 -19.95
N ALA A 135 -4.70 -9.29 -19.73
CA ALA A 135 -4.62 -8.07 -20.50
C ALA A 135 -3.53 -7.09 -20.01
N TRP A 136 -2.78 -7.42 -18.95
CA TRP A 136 -1.85 -6.48 -18.31
C TRP A 136 -0.83 -5.89 -19.29
N VAL A 137 -0.31 -6.68 -20.23
CA VAL A 137 0.67 -6.20 -21.23
C VAL A 137 0.12 -5.02 -22.05
N HIS A 138 -1.19 -5.03 -22.30
CA HIS A 138 -1.90 -3.95 -23.01
C HIS A 138 -2.26 -2.81 -22.08
N LEU A 139 -2.85 -3.12 -20.91
CA LEU A 139 -3.25 -2.11 -19.91
C LEU A 139 -2.05 -1.28 -19.44
N ARG A 140 -0.89 -1.92 -19.29
CA ARG A 140 0.37 -1.26 -18.95
C ARG A 140 0.71 -0.12 -19.92
N ASN A 141 0.45 -0.27 -21.22
CA ASN A 141 0.75 0.79 -22.19
C ASN A 141 -0.09 2.06 -21.93
N PHE A 142 -1.34 1.91 -21.48
CA PHE A 142 -2.19 3.06 -21.10
C PHE A 142 -1.71 3.72 -19.82
N TYR A 143 -1.31 2.95 -18.82
CA TYR A 143 -0.71 3.45 -17.58
C TYR A 143 0.62 4.18 -17.84
N GLU A 144 1.50 3.63 -18.67
CA GLU A 144 2.75 4.26 -19.09
C GLU A 144 2.50 5.54 -19.91
N PHE A 145 1.48 5.54 -20.77
CA PHE A 145 1.08 6.74 -21.50
C PHE A 145 0.63 7.86 -20.53
N LEU A 146 -0.20 7.53 -19.53
CA LEU A 146 -0.61 8.46 -18.48
C LEU A 146 0.60 8.98 -17.68
N GLN A 147 1.51 8.10 -17.28
CA GLN A 147 2.73 8.49 -16.58
C GLN A 147 3.56 9.49 -17.39
N LYS A 148 3.79 9.20 -18.69
CA LYS A 148 4.55 10.08 -19.59
C LYS A 148 3.96 11.50 -19.65
N ILE A 149 2.64 11.64 -19.83
CA ILE A 149 2.00 12.96 -19.92
C ILE A 149 2.01 13.72 -18.59
N VAL A 150 1.91 13.01 -17.46
CA VAL A 150 1.98 13.61 -16.12
C VAL A 150 3.40 14.09 -15.80
N ASP A 151 4.41 13.27 -16.09
CA ASP A 151 5.81 13.60 -15.84
C ASP A 151 6.26 14.80 -16.67
N ALA A 152 5.89 14.80 -17.95
CA ALA A 152 6.16 15.89 -18.89
C ALA A 152 5.39 17.18 -18.57
N GLY A 153 4.43 17.16 -17.63
CA GLY A 153 3.62 18.33 -17.27
C GLY A 153 2.64 18.75 -18.36
N LEU A 154 2.26 17.82 -19.24
CA LEU A 154 1.37 18.07 -20.37
C LEU A 154 -0.11 17.95 -19.99
N LEU A 155 -0.41 17.31 -18.85
CA LEU A 155 -1.74 17.24 -18.28
C LEU A 155 -1.94 18.37 -17.26
N ARG A 156 -3.00 19.16 -17.40
CA ARG A 156 -3.35 20.24 -16.45
C ARG A 156 -4.42 19.77 -15.48
N GLU A 157 -4.48 20.42 -14.31
CA GLU A 157 -5.40 20.03 -13.22
C GLU A 157 -6.88 20.13 -13.60
N GLU A 158 -7.24 21.06 -14.49
CA GLU A 158 -8.62 21.26 -14.97
C GLU A 158 -9.15 20.08 -15.79
N HIS A 159 -8.27 19.29 -16.40
CA HIS A 159 -8.65 18.12 -17.21
C HIS A 159 -8.87 16.86 -16.37
N ILE A 160 -8.47 16.91 -15.09
CA ILE A 160 -8.57 15.76 -14.18
C ILE A 160 -9.89 15.90 -13.40
N GLU A 161 -10.86 15.05 -13.71
CA GLU A 161 -12.09 14.99 -12.93
C GLU A 161 -11.88 14.28 -11.58
N ASP A 162 -12.66 14.65 -10.56
CA ASP A 162 -12.60 13.98 -9.26
C ASP A 162 -13.04 12.51 -9.33
N GLY A 163 -13.90 12.17 -10.30
CA GLY A 163 -14.24 10.79 -10.62
C GLY A 163 -13.03 9.98 -11.10
N PHE A 164 -12.09 10.62 -11.81
CA PHE A 164 -10.85 9.96 -12.23
C PHE A 164 -9.96 9.65 -11.03
N ILE A 165 -9.76 10.62 -10.14
CA ILE A 165 -8.99 10.46 -8.89
C ILE A 165 -9.57 9.35 -8.04
N THR A 166 -10.90 9.36 -7.87
CA THR A 166 -11.61 8.35 -7.09
C THR A 166 -11.41 6.97 -7.70
N TRP A 167 -11.62 6.80 -9.00
CA TRP A 167 -11.41 5.51 -9.64
C TRP A 167 -9.95 5.05 -9.53
N PHE A 168 -8.99 5.93 -9.78
CA PHE A 168 -7.57 5.58 -9.78
C PHE A 168 -7.07 5.19 -8.39
N PHE A 169 -7.26 6.04 -7.37
CA PHE A 169 -6.68 5.81 -6.03
C PHE A 169 -7.59 5.08 -5.04
N ASN A 170 -8.86 4.85 -5.38
CA ASN A 170 -9.72 3.94 -4.60
C ASN A 170 -9.95 2.61 -5.32
N THR A 171 -10.23 2.59 -6.63
CA THR A 171 -10.59 1.35 -7.33
C THR A 171 -9.37 0.64 -7.90
N ALA A 172 -8.52 1.32 -8.68
CA ALA A 172 -7.38 0.69 -9.36
C ALA A 172 -6.26 0.25 -8.39
N VAL A 173 -6.10 0.93 -7.25
CA VAL A 173 -5.16 0.50 -6.21
C VAL A 173 -5.53 -0.86 -5.60
N GLN A 174 -6.79 -1.29 -5.75
CA GLN A 174 -7.31 -2.59 -5.30
C GLN A 174 -7.36 -3.61 -6.44
N ALA A 175 -6.61 -3.38 -7.53
CA ALA A 175 -6.55 -4.33 -8.64
C ALA A 175 -6.06 -5.71 -8.16
N ASP A 176 -6.69 -6.76 -8.69
CA ASP A 176 -6.32 -8.15 -8.37
C ASP A 176 -4.88 -8.49 -8.82
N ASP A 177 -4.40 -7.82 -9.88
CA ASP A 177 -3.03 -7.94 -10.36
C ASP A 177 -2.10 -7.01 -9.59
N TYR A 178 -1.15 -7.59 -8.86
CA TYR A 178 -0.16 -6.87 -8.06
C TYR A 178 0.59 -5.80 -8.88
N ARG A 179 0.85 -6.04 -10.16
CA ARG A 179 1.61 -5.10 -11.01
C ARG A 179 0.82 -3.83 -11.28
N GLU A 180 -0.49 -3.96 -11.49
CA GLU A 180 -1.39 -2.83 -11.66
C GLU A 180 -1.52 -2.01 -10.37
N ALA A 181 -1.75 -2.70 -9.25
CA ALA A 181 -1.84 -2.06 -7.94
C ALA A 181 -0.55 -1.29 -7.58
N CYS A 182 0.62 -1.86 -7.87
CA CYS A 182 1.91 -1.19 -7.65
C CYS A 182 2.10 0.03 -8.56
N PHE A 183 1.78 -0.09 -9.85
CA PHE A 183 1.90 1.03 -10.78
C PHE A 183 1.05 2.24 -10.32
N VAL A 184 -0.19 1.98 -9.90
CA VAL A 184 -1.09 3.01 -9.36
C VAL A 184 -0.55 3.62 -8.07
N ALA A 185 0.02 2.79 -7.18
CA ALA A 185 0.62 3.24 -5.95
C ALA A 185 1.85 4.13 -6.16
N ASP A 186 2.73 3.76 -7.10
CA ASP A 186 3.94 4.51 -7.44
C ASP A 186 3.60 5.87 -8.08
N LEU A 187 2.46 5.96 -8.78
CA LEU A 187 1.96 7.20 -9.37
C LEU A 187 1.36 8.18 -8.34
N LEU A 188 0.89 7.70 -7.20
CA LEU A 188 0.17 8.51 -6.22
C LEU A 188 0.99 9.71 -5.70
N PRO A 189 2.27 9.56 -5.27
CA PRO A 189 3.10 10.70 -4.89
C PRO A 189 3.30 11.72 -6.02
N THR A 190 3.48 11.25 -7.26
CA THR A 190 3.66 12.11 -8.44
C THR A 190 2.41 12.95 -8.71
N PHE A 191 1.23 12.34 -8.68
CA PHE A 191 -0.04 13.06 -8.80
C PHE A 191 -0.22 14.09 -7.68
N TRP A 192 0.09 13.73 -6.44
CA TRP A 192 0.01 14.66 -5.31
C TRP A 192 0.89 15.89 -5.50
N ALA A 193 2.13 15.70 -5.96
CA ALA A 193 3.09 16.78 -6.15
C ALA A 193 2.75 17.65 -7.36
N LYS A 194 2.33 17.06 -8.48
CA LYS A 194 2.03 17.75 -9.73
C LYS A 194 0.70 18.50 -9.71
N PHE A 195 -0.26 18.07 -8.88
CA PHE A 195 -1.63 18.61 -8.89
C PHE A 195 -2.09 19.14 -7.51
N PRO A 196 -1.54 20.26 -7.01
CA PRO A 196 -1.96 20.93 -5.78
C PRO A 196 -3.48 21.10 -5.58
N LYS A 197 -4.24 21.51 -6.60
CA LYS A 197 -5.70 21.71 -6.49
C LYS A 197 -6.46 20.40 -6.31
N LYS A 198 -5.83 19.26 -6.62
CA LYS A 198 -6.40 17.92 -6.49
C LYS A 198 -6.01 17.21 -5.20
N GLN A 199 -5.06 17.75 -4.44
CA GLN A 199 -4.61 17.16 -3.17
C GLN A 199 -5.75 16.87 -2.20
N GLN A 200 -6.73 17.77 -2.06
CA GLN A 200 -7.88 17.52 -1.18
C GLN A 200 -8.72 16.32 -1.64
N SER A 201 -8.93 16.17 -2.94
CA SER A 201 -9.68 15.05 -3.53
C SER A 201 -8.92 13.72 -3.37
N ILE A 202 -7.61 13.73 -3.63
CA ILE A 202 -6.71 12.58 -3.42
C ILE A 202 -6.71 12.17 -1.93
N TRP A 203 -6.50 13.11 -1.02
CA TRP A 203 -6.51 12.85 0.43
C TRP A 203 -7.84 12.29 0.89
N ARG A 204 -8.96 12.89 0.45
CA ARG A 204 -10.31 12.41 0.78
C ARG A 204 -10.51 10.97 0.31
N THR A 205 -10.01 10.63 -0.87
CA THR A 205 -10.12 9.28 -1.47
C THR A 205 -9.32 8.26 -0.66
N VAL A 206 -8.05 8.54 -0.37
CA VAL A 206 -7.17 7.66 0.44
C VAL A 206 -7.74 7.49 1.85
N ARG A 207 -8.14 8.58 2.51
CA ARG A 207 -8.74 8.54 3.85
C ARG A 207 -10.02 7.71 3.85
N SER A 208 -10.90 7.93 2.88
CA SER A 208 -12.17 7.18 2.75
C SER A 208 -11.93 5.68 2.57
N ASN A 209 -10.94 5.31 1.75
CA ASN A 209 -10.57 3.90 1.55
C ASN A 209 -10.09 3.25 2.85
N LEU A 210 -9.13 3.87 3.55
CA LEU A 210 -8.62 3.36 4.82
C LEU A 210 -9.70 3.31 5.92
N SER A 211 -10.59 4.30 5.98
CA SER A 211 -11.73 4.28 6.91
C SER A 211 -12.69 3.13 6.61
N ARG A 212 -13.01 2.88 5.33
CA ARG A 212 -13.85 1.74 4.94
C ARG A 212 -13.20 0.41 5.28
N TYR A 213 -11.89 0.30 5.07
CA TYR A 213 -11.14 -0.90 5.42
C TYR A 213 -11.25 -1.26 6.92
N VAL A 214 -11.25 -0.25 7.80
CA VAL A 214 -11.47 -0.45 9.24
C VAL A 214 -12.91 -0.86 9.57
N ALA A 215 -13.90 -0.27 8.87
CA ALA A 215 -15.31 -0.54 9.10
C ALA A 215 -15.72 -1.94 8.62
N ASP A 216 -15.34 -2.30 7.40
CA ASP A 216 -15.84 -3.50 6.72
C ASP A 216 -14.90 -4.71 6.88
N ARG A 217 -13.69 -4.52 7.45
CA ARG A 217 -12.64 -5.51 7.83
C ARG A 217 -12.18 -6.54 6.78
N GLU A 218 -12.84 -6.60 5.63
CA GLU A 218 -12.65 -7.58 4.55
C GLU A 218 -12.80 -6.93 3.15
N SER A 219 -13.01 -5.61 3.07
CA SER A 219 -13.35 -4.93 1.83
C SER A 219 -12.17 -4.62 0.89
N CYS A 220 -10.92 -4.72 1.36
CA CYS A 220 -9.74 -4.29 0.59
C CYS A 220 -8.57 -5.27 0.67
N ILE A 221 -7.82 -5.40 -0.43
CA ILE A 221 -6.58 -6.17 -0.48
C ILE A 221 -5.55 -5.56 0.48
N PRO A 222 -4.92 -6.35 1.37
CA PRO A 222 -3.96 -5.81 2.33
C PRO A 222 -2.73 -5.12 1.70
N SER A 223 -2.32 -5.50 0.49
CA SER A 223 -1.23 -4.83 -0.25
C SER A 223 -1.61 -3.39 -0.66
N ALA A 224 -2.86 -3.18 -1.09
CA ALA A 224 -3.38 -1.86 -1.43
C ALA A 224 -3.36 -0.92 -0.21
N VAL A 225 -3.70 -1.45 0.96
CA VAL A 225 -3.66 -0.75 2.24
C VAL A 225 -2.21 -0.34 2.59
N GLY A 226 -1.24 -1.24 2.40
CA GLY A 226 0.18 -0.94 2.62
C GLY A 226 0.67 0.23 1.76
N ASN A 227 0.33 0.25 0.47
CA ASN A 227 0.70 1.32 -0.47
C ASN A 227 0.07 2.67 -0.07
N GLN A 228 -1.18 2.66 0.36
CA GLN A 228 -1.84 3.88 0.86
C GLN A 228 -1.22 4.37 2.18
N LEU A 229 -0.87 3.47 3.09
CA LEU A 229 -0.16 3.81 4.32
C LEU A 229 1.24 4.38 4.04
N GLN A 230 1.96 3.86 3.04
CA GLN A 230 3.22 4.46 2.59
C GLN A 230 3.02 5.92 2.19
N PHE A 231 2.02 6.20 1.34
CA PHE A 231 1.69 7.57 0.96
C PHE A 231 1.35 8.44 2.19
N VAL A 232 0.47 7.97 3.08
CA VAL A 232 0.10 8.65 4.33
C VAL A 232 1.35 8.97 5.16
N SER A 233 2.24 8.00 5.36
CA SER A 233 3.47 8.17 6.15
C SER A 233 4.36 9.29 5.63
N ASN A 234 4.38 9.50 4.31
CA ASN A 234 5.13 10.57 3.68
C ASN A 234 4.40 11.92 3.70
N ARG A 235 3.09 11.95 4.01
CA ARG A 235 2.31 13.19 4.15
C ARG A 235 2.30 13.73 5.58
N ILE A 236 2.37 12.86 6.60
CA ILE A 236 2.33 13.27 8.02
C ILE A 236 3.37 14.36 8.35
N PRO A 237 4.64 14.27 7.90
CA PRO A 237 5.64 15.30 8.20
C PRO A 237 5.29 16.69 7.64
N GLU A 238 4.48 16.78 6.59
CA GLU A 238 4.06 18.02 5.93
C GLU A 238 2.91 18.74 6.66
N TRP A 239 2.27 18.10 7.65
CA TRP A 239 1.16 18.71 8.36
C TRP A 239 1.61 19.86 9.29
N PRO A 240 0.75 20.86 9.53
CA PRO A 240 1.06 21.90 10.51
C PRO A 240 1.01 21.34 11.94
N VAL A 241 1.76 21.96 12.85
CA VAL A 241 1.67 21.75 14.30
C VAL A 241 1.08 23.04 14.91
N PRO A 242 0.09 22.97 15.82
CA PRO A 242 -0.56 21.75 16.34
C PRO A 242 -1.34 21.01 15.25
N LEU A 243 -1.46 19.69 15.39
CA LEU A 243 -2.24 18.89 14.46
C LEU A 243 -3.71 19.32 14.46
N ARG A 244 -4.32 19.30 13.28
CA ARG A 244 -5.75 19.59 13.13
C ARG A 244 -6.58 18.43 13.69
N GLU A 245 -7.78 18.74 14.18
CA GLU A 245 -8.70 17.75 14.73
C GLU A 245 -8.96 16.56 13.77
N GLU A 246 -9.06 16.83 12.47
CA GLU A 246 -9.23 15.79 11.45
C GLU A 246 -8.04 14.79 11.40
N GLN A 247 -6.82 15.26 11.65
CA GLN A 247 -5.60 14.44 11.62
C GLN A 247 -5.53 13.56 12.88
N THR A 248 -5.85 14.13 14.04
CA THR A 248 -5.94 13.38 15.30
C THR A 248 -7.09 12.37 15.28
N HIS A 249 -8.23 12.72 14.68
CA HIS A 249 -9.33 11.78 14.42
C HIS A 249 -8.91 10.64 13.49
N PHE A 250 -8.14 10.95 12.44
CA PHE A 250 -7.62 9.92 11.54
C PHE A 250 -6.68 8.94 12.25
N LEU A 251 -5.81 9.42 13.14
CA LEU A 251 -5.00 8.56 14.01
C LEU A 251 -5.87 7.66 14.89
N ARG A 252 -6.81 8.26 15.63
CA ARG A 252 -7.65 7.59 16.63
C ARG A 252 -8.63 6.58 16.03
N LEU A 253 -9.29 6.94 14.92
CA LEU A 253 -10.40 6.18 14.36
C LEU A 253 -10.01 5.31 13.17
N VAL A 254 -8.84 5.52 12.57
CA VAL A 254 -8.39 4.73 11.42
C VAL A 254 -7.10 3.99 11.74
N LEU A 255 -5.99 4.69 11.97
CA LEU A 255 -4.68 4.03 12.09
C LEU A 255 -4.57 3.11 13.31
N ILE A 256 -5.02 3.56 14.49
CA ILE A 256 -4.98 2.73 15.70
C ILE A 256 -5.86 1.47 15.55
N PRO A 257 -7.13 1.55 15.11
CA PRO A 257 -7.96 0.36 14.90
C PRO A 257 -7.42 -0.67 13.90
N MET A 258 -6.59 -0.27 12.94
CA MET A 258 -6.00 -1.20 11.95
C MET A 258 -5.16 -2.32 12.59
N HIS A 259 -4.61 -2.12 13.78
CA HIS A 259 -3.86 -3.15 14.52
C HIS A 259 -4.72 -4.36 14.92
N ARG A 260 -6.05 -4.21 14.91
CA ARG A 260 -7.01 -5.25 15.30
C ARG A 260 -7.54 -6.06 14.11
N ILE A 261 -7.12 -5.73 12.89
CA ILE A 261 -7.54 -6.43 11.68
C ILE A 261 -6.61 -7.63 11.45
N LYS A 262 -7.17 -8.79 11.10
CA LYS A 262 -6.42 -10.05 10.89
C LYS A 262 -5.22 -9.91 9.94
N ALA A 263 -5.36 -9.08 8.91
CA ALA A 263 -4.33 -8.84 7.91
C ALA A 263 -3.23 -7.84 8.34
N TYR A 264 -3.24 -7.32 9.58
CA TYR A 264 -2.25 -6.36 10.10
C TYR A 264 -0.79 -6.69 9.78
N PRO A 265 -0.30 -7.95 9.89
CA PRO A 265 1.10 -8.26 9.60
C PRO A 265 1.58 -7.79 8.23
N SER A 266 0.70 -7.85 7.21
CA SER A 266 1.02 -7.51 5.82
C SER A 266 1.34 -6.02 5.58
N TYR A 267 0.83 -5.12 6.42
CA TYR A 267 1.06 -3.67 6.32
C TYR A 267 1.67 -3.06 7.59
N SER A 268 2.02 -3.89 8.58
CA SER A 268 2.54 -3.48 9.89
C SER A 268 3.73 -2.52 9.80
N SER A 269 4.67 -2.74 8.86
CA SER A 269 5.82 -1.86 8.65
C SER A 269 5.43 -0.43 8.25
N TRP A 270 4.42 -0.28 7.39
CA TRP A 270 3.94 1.04 6.97
C TRP A 270 3.09 1.70 8.05
N LEU A 271 2.29 0.93 8.79
CA LEU A 271 1.52 1.46 9.91
C LEU A 271 2.42 1.97 11.04
N GLN A 272 3.46 1.20 11.40
CA GLN A 272 4.51 1.62 12.33
C GLN A 272 5.13 2.94 11.92
N LYS A 273 5.52 3.08 10.63
CA LYS A 273 6.07 4.34 10.12
C LYS A 273 5.08 5.48 10.31
N CYS A 274 3.79 5.29 10.01
CA CYS A 274 2.78 6.32 10.26
C CYS A 274 2.74 6.74 11.74
N LEU A 275 2.66 5.79 12.68
CA LEU A 275 2.59 6.12 14.11
C LEU A 275 3.85 6.83 14.60
N VAL A 276 5.04 6.39 14.17
CA VAL A 276 6.31 7.06 14.47
C VAL A 276 6.29 8.49 13.95
N ARG A 277 5.85 8.73 12.70
CA ARG A 277 5.76 10.10 12.16
C ARG A 277 4.78 10.98 12.93
N PHE A 278 3.65 10.44 13.40
CA PHE A 278 2.74 11.19 14.27
C PHE A 278 3.42 11.61 15.57
N LEU A 279 4.18 10.70 16.18
CA LEU A 279 4.85 10.93 17.44
C LEU A 279 6.03 11.90 17.30
N GLU A 280 6.80 11.82 16.21
CA GLU A 280 7.83 12.81 15.84
C GLU A 280 7.22 14.21 15.68
N LYS A 281 5.97 14.29 15.21
CA LYS A 281 5.29 15.54 14.93
C LYS A 281 4.69 16.19 16.18
N GLU A 282 4.07 15.37 17.04
CA GLU A 282 3.41 15.82 18.26
C GLU A 282 3.55 14.75 19.36
N GLY A 283 4.55 14.93 20.23
CA GLY A 283 4.92 13.96 21.27
C GLY A 283 3.83 13.68 22.31
N SER A 284 2.93 14.63 22.55
CA SER A 284 1.79 14.49 23.48
C SER A 284 0.84 13.34 23.11
N LEU A 285 0.89 12.87 21.86
CA LEU A 285 0.10 11.74 21.37
C LEU A 285 0.59 10.38 21.88
N VAL A 286 1.72 10.32 22.61
CA VAL A 286 2.30 9.06 23.12
C VAL A 286 1.26 8.22 23.86
N ASN A 287 0.50 8.81 24.78
CA ASN A 287 -0.48 8.08 25.57
C ASN A 287 -1.65 7.57 24.72
N LEU A 288 -2.13 8.37 23.77
CA LEU A 288 -3.20 7.99 22.86
C LEU A 288 -2.79 6.78 22.02
N ILE A 289 -1.56 6.79 21.51
CA ILE A 289 -1.03 5.71 20.67
C ILE A 289 -0.85 4.43 21.50
N PHE A 290 -0.14 4.51 22.64
CA PHE A 290 0.12 3.34 23.49
C PHE A 290 -1.17 2.73 24.03
N GLU A 291 -2.13 3.53 24.50
CA GLU A 291 -3.43 3.05 24.93
C GLU A 291 -4.14 2.29 23.81
N GLY A 292 -4.14 2.86 22.60
CA GLY A 292 -4.80 2.27 21.43
C GLY A 292 -4.20 0.95 20.97
N ILE A 293 -2.87 0.87 20.91
CA ILE A 293 -2.15 -0.32 20.44
C ILE A 293 -1.90 -1.37 21.52
N LEU A 294 -2.20 -1.13 22.79
CA LEU A 294 -2.05 -2.12 23.87
C LEU A 294 -3.38 -2.62 24.44
N SER A 295 -4.47 -1.86 24.28
CA SER A 295 -5.80 -2.18 24.84
C SER A 295 -6.59 -3.27 24.07
N GLY A 296 -5.95 -4.03 23.18
CA GLY A 296 -6.64 -5.01 22.31
C GLY A 296 -6.06 -6.41 22.36
N ASP A 297 -6.85 -7.40 21.97
CA ASP A 297 -6.35 -8.75 21.69
C ASP A 297 -5.57 -8.74 20.37
N HIS A 298 -4.24 -8.72 20.47
CA HIS A 298 -3.37 -8.62 19.30
C HIS A 298 -3.21 -9.97 18.60
N ILE A 299 -3.54 -9.97 17.31
CA ILE A 299 -3.54 -11.15 16.44
C ILE A 299 -2.09 -11.59 16.11
N CYS A 300 -1.14 -10.64 16.06
CA CYS A 300 0.26 -10.92 15.75
C CYS A 300 1.21 -10.21 16.73
N GLU A 301 1.66 -10.95 17.75
CA GLU A 301 2.55 -10.45 18.81
C GLU A 301 3.89 -9.95 18.23
N SER A 302 4.45 -10.61 17.22
CA SER A 302 5.75 -10.28 16.65
C SER A 302 5.81 -8.91 15.94
N SER A 303 4.77 -8.55 15.18
CA SER A 303 4.71 -7.26 14.48
C SER A 303 4.46 -6.11 15.46
N LEU A 304 3.59 -6.32 16.45
CA LEU A 304 3.33 -5.34 17.49
C LEU A 304 4.58 -5.01 18.31
N LEU A 305 5.38 -6.02 18.68
CA LEU A 305 6.61 -5.80 19.45
C LEU A 305 7.62 -4.92 18.70
N ASN A 306 7.74 -5.08 17.38
CA ASN A 306 8.57 -4.19 16.57
C ASN A 306 8.08 -2.74 16.65
N GLU A 307 6.76 -2.55 16.60
CA GLU A 307 6.11 -1.24 16.69
C GLU A 307 6.26 -0.59 18.05
N ILE A 308 6.03 -1.33 19.14
CA ILE A 308 6.33 -0.88 20.51
C ILE A 308 7.78 -0.41 20.62
N LYS A 309 8.74 -1.22 20.14
CA LYS A 309 10.16 -0.86 20.18
C LYS A 309 10.44 0.45 19.44
N ALA A 310 9.89 0.62 18.24
CA ALA A 310 10.07 1.82 17.44
C ALA A 310 9.45 3.06 18.11
N LEU A 311 8.26 2.93 18.68
CA LEU A 311 7.56 4.02 19.37
C LEU A 311 8.28 4.43 20.66
N MET A 312 8.78 3.47 21.45
CA MET A 312 9.57 3.75 22.65
C MET A 312 10.89 4.48 22.35
N ALA A 313 11.50 4.20 21.19
CA ALA A 313 12.74 4.87 20.79
C ALA A 313 12.54 6.38 20.59
N ILE A 314 11.39 6.78 20.04
CA ILE A 314 11.09 8.17 19.66
C ILE A 314 10.29 8.92 20.74
N GLY A 315 9.35 8.24 21.40
CA GLY A 315 8.46 8.84 22.37
C GLY A 315 9.17 9.39 23.62
N ASN A 316 8.56 10.39 24.24
CA ASN A 316 8.95 10.79 25.59
C ASN A 316 8.38 9.78 26.59
N ILE A 317 9.17 8.79 26.97
CA ILE A 317 8.76 7.73 27.89
C ILE A 317 8.29 8.28 29.26
N ASN A 318 8.77 9.45 29.68
CA ASN A 318 8.41 10.06 30.96
C ASN A 318 6.96 10.57 30.97
N GLU A 319 6.37 10.78 29.79
CA GLU A 319 4.97 11.19 29.64
C GLU A 319 4.02 9.99 29.60
N ILE A 320 4.53 8.75 29.51
CA ILE A 320 3.68 7.56 29.53
C ILE A 320 3.04 7.43 30.91
N ASN A 321 1.70 7.51 30.93
CA ASN A 321 0.92 7.42 32.14
C ASN A 321 0.97 6.01 32.75
N GLN A 322 0.60 5.93 34.03
CA GLN A 322 0.64 4.69 34.80
C GLN A 322 -0.15 3.54 34.16
N SER A 323 -1.33 3.83 33.58
CA SER A 323 -2.18 2.82 32.94
C SER A 323 -1.54 2.21 31.69
N ASN A 324 -0.94 3.06 30.84
CA ASN A 324 -0.22 2.60 29.65
C ASN A 324 1.07 1.85 30.00
N ALA A 325 1.77 2.28 31.05
CA ALA A 325 2.94 1.58 31.56
C ALA A 325 2.56 0.16 32.04
N GLU A 326 1.47 0.02 32.81
CA GLU A 326 0.94 -1.27 33.26
C GLU A 326 0.62 -2.20 32.08
N LEU A 327 -0.10 -1.70 31.07
CA LEU A 327 -0.41 -2.46 29.85
C LEU A 327 0.86 -2.90 29.11
N LEU A 328 1.85 -2.02 29.01
CA LEU A 328 3.12 -2.30 28.35
C LEU A 328 3.91 -3.39 29.10
N PHE A 329 4.04 -3.28 30.42
CA PHE A 329 4.71 -4.29 31.23
C PHE A 329 3.99 -5.64 31.16
N GLY A 330 2.66 -5.64 31.22
CA GLY A 330 1.85 -6.84 31.04
C GLY A 330 2.06 -7.49 29.67
N CYS A 331 2.11 -6.69 28.61
CA CYS A 331 2.38 -7.14 27.24
C CYS A 331 3.75 -7.80 27.12
N ILE A 332 4.80 -7.17 27.66
CA ILE A 332 6.16 -7.73 27.64
C ILE A 332 6.24 -8.98 28.51
N ALA A 333 5.65 -9.01 29.70
CA ALA A 333 5.62 -10.21 30.54
C ALA A 333 4.87 -11.38 29.90
N LYS A 334 3.78 -11.13 29.16
CA LYS A 334 3.11 -12.14 28.35
C LYS A 334 4.03 -12.67 27.24
N THR A 335 4.70 -11.76 26.54
CA THR A 335 5.67 -12.07 25.48
C THR A 335 6.81 -12.97 25.97
N LEU A 336 7.35 -12.68 27.16
CA LEU A 336 8.43 -13.46 27.79
C LEU A 336 7.99 -14.87 28.21
N ARG A 337 6.69 -15.09 28.42
CA ARG A 337 6.08 -16.39 28.74
C ARG A 337 5.66 -17.18 27.50
N SER A 338 5.81 -16.62 26.30
CA SER A 338 5.43 -17.28 25.05
C SER A 338 6.26 -18.53 24.79
N SER A 339 5.67 -19.53 24.13
CA SER A 339 6.39 -20.72 23.66
C SER A 339 7.24 -20.44 22.41
N ASP A 340 6.96 -19.35 21.68
CA ASP A 340 7.74 -18.96 20.49
C ASP A 340 9.04 -18.23 20.89
N LYS A 341 10.17 -18.88 20.62
CA LYS A 341 11.52 -18.33 20.88
C LYS A 341 11.78 -17.00 20.17
N LYS A 342 11.19 -16.75 18.99
CA LYS A 342 11.35 -15.47 18.26
C LYS A 342 10.64 -14.34 19.02
N VAL A 343 9.43 -14.61 19.50
CA VAL A 343 8.63 -13.66 20.31
C VAL A 343 9.34 -13.34 21.62
N VAL A 344 9.82 -14.37 22.35
CA VAL A 344 10.59 -14.18 23.59
C VAL A 344 11.85 -13.33 23.36
N ARG A 345 12.62 -13.60 22.30
CA ARG A 345 13.83 -12.81 21.98
C ARG A 345 13.52 -11.33 21.75
N LYS A 346 12.43 -11.02 21.03
CA LYS A 346 11.99 -9.63 20.83
C LYS A 346 11.54 -8.98 22.13
N GLY A 347 10.82 -9.71 22.99
CA GLY A 347 10.44 -9.23 24.32
C GLY A 347 11.66 -8.87 25.17
N LEU A 348 12.70 -9.71 25.16
CA LEU A 348 13.95 -9.45 25.88
C LEU A 348 14.74 -8.27 25.32
N ASP A 349 14.75 -8.10 23.99
CA ASP A 349 15.37 -6.95 23.32
C ASP A 349 14.69 -5.63 23.69
N ILE A 350 13.36 -5.62 23.86
CA ILE A 350 12.65 -4.45 24.41
C ILE A 350 12.97 -4.26 25.90
N ALA A 351 12.88 -5.33 26.70
CA ALA A 351 13.09 -5.28 28.14
C ALA A 351 14.52 -4.89 28.55
N SER A 352 15.50 -5.08 27.67
CA SER A 352 16.89 -4.69 27.88
C SER A 352 17.23 -3.29 27.36
N SER A 353 16.31 -2.62 26.67
CA SER A 353 16.54 -1.27 26.14
C SER A 353 16.55 -0.22 27.26
N ASP A 354 17.47 0.75 27.18
CA ASP A 354 17.59 1.81 28.19
C ASP A 354 16.28 2.57 28.41
N ARG A 355 15.54 2.82 27.32
CA ARG A 355 14.20 3.45 27.36
C ARG A 355 13.18 2.66 28.18
N PHE A 356 13.21 1.32 28.11
CA PHE A 356 12.33 0.48 28.90
C PHE A 356 12.75 0.44 30.37
N LEU A 357 14.07 0.41 30.64
CA LEU A 357 14.61 0.47 32.00
C LEU A 357 14.26 1.79 32.69
N GLU A 358 14.41 2.91 31.98
CA GLU A 358 14.02 4.24 32.46
C GLU A 358 12.53 4.29 32.82
N LEU A 359 11.64 3.81 31.94
CA LEU A 359 10.20 3.75 32.22
C LEU A 359 9.88 2.83 33.41
N ALA A 360 10.58 1.72 33.52
CA ALA A 360 10.38 0.78 34.60
C ALA A 360 10.83 1.31 35.96
N GLU A 361 11.86 2.17 36.01
CA GLU A 361 12.29 2.83 37.24
C GLU A 361 11.27 3.90 37.66
N ILE A 362 10.67 4.62 36.71
CA ILE A 362 9.59 5.60 37.00
C ILE A 362 8.38 4.89 37.62
N HIS A 363 8.00 3.74 37.06
CA HIS A 363 6.82 2.96 37.49
C HIS A 363 7.23 1.69 38.24
N ARG A 364 8.23 1.79 39.13
CA ARG A 364 8.90 0.65 39.78
C ARG A 364 7.96 -0.30 40.52
N GLU A 365 6.99 0.23 41.25
CA GLU A 365 6.04 -0.58 42.02
C GLU A 365 5.18 -1.48 41.12
N LEU A 366 4.91 -1.07 39.88
CA LEU A 366 4.15 -1.84 38.90
C LEU A 366 5.04 -2.77 38.06
N SER A 367 6.20 -2.27 37.64
CA SER A 367 7.07 -2.96 36.69
C SER A 367 7.70 -4.22 37.29
N LEU A 368 8.16 -4.13 38.54
CA LEU A 368 8.90 -5.19 39.23
C LEU A 368 8.15 -6.54 39.26
N PRO A 369 6.98 -6.66 39.91
CA PRO A 369 6.32 -7.97 40.06
C PRO A 369 5.99 -8.61 38.71
N VAL A 370 5.55 -7.80 37.74
CA VAL A 370 5.11 -8.28 36.41
C VAL A 370 6.30 -8.76 35.57
N ILE A 371 7.38 -7.98 35.51
CA ILE A 371 8.56 -8.31 34.70
C ILE A 371 9.37 -9.45 35.32
N ARG A 372 9.49 -9.52 36.66
CA ARG A 372 10.15 -10.64 37.35
C ARG A 372 9.52 -11.98 37.00
N MET A 373 8.20 -12.07 37.08
CA MET A 373 7.48 -13.29 36.71
C MET A 373 7.74 -13.69 35.25
N GLY A 374 7.73 -12.72 34.32
CA GLY A 374 8.04 -12.96 32.91
C GLY A 374 9.46 -13.48 32.69
N LEU A 375 10.45 -12.87 33.32
CA LEU A 375 11.88 -13.24 33.18
C LEU A 375 12.19 -14.61 33.80
N GLN A 376 11.58 -14.95 34.94
CA GLN A 376 11.72 -16.28 35.56
C GLN A 376 11.21 -17.39 34.63
N CYS A 377 10.03 -17.24 34.04
CA CYS A 377 9.52 -18.20 33.05
C CYS A 377 10.43 -18.32 31.81
N ALA A 378 11.01 -17.21 31.34
CA ALA A 378 11.95 -17.23 30.21
C ALA A 378 13.26 -17.97 30.54
N ILE A 379 13.70 -17.92 31.80
CA ILE A 379 14.86 -18.67 32.33
C ILE A 379 14.57 -20.17 32.38
N GLU A 380 13.39 -20.54 32.90
CA GLU A 380 12.95 -21.94 33.03
C GLU A 380 12.79 -22.61 31.67
N ASN A 381 12.24 -21.90 30.68
CA ASN A 381 12.02 -22.41 29.33
C ASN A 381 13.30 -22.47 28.47
N ASN A 382 14.48 -22.13 29.02
CA ASN A 382 15.80 -22.18 28.37
C ASN A 382 15.89 -21.46 27.01
N SER A 383 14.93 -20.59 26.67
CA SER A 383 14.86 -19.92 25.37
C SER A 383 15.87 -18.79 25.24
N ALA A 384 16.27 -18.16 26.35
CA ALA A 384 17.26 -17.08 26.42
C ALA A 384 17.77 -16.80 27.87
N ARG A 385 18.14 -17.85 28.60
CA ARG A 385 18.51 -17.80 30.04
C ARG A 385 19.54 -16.73 30.42
N ALA A 386 20.60 -16.56 29.64
CA ALA A 386 21.66 -15.59 29.94
C ALA A 386 21.18 -14.14 29.83
N ALA A 387 20.43 -13.80 28.78
CA ALA A 387 19.87 -12.47 28.60
C ALA A 387 18.83 -12.13 29.68
N ALA A 388 17.95 -13.08 30.01
CA ALA A 388 16.94 -12.87 31.05
C ALA A 388 17.56 -12.66 32.44
N LYS A 389 18.62 -13.41 32.79
CA LYS A 389 19.38 -13.21 34.04
C LYS A 389 20.04 -11.83 34.11
N HIS A 390 20.71 -11.42 33.03
CA HIS A 390 21.34 -10.10 32.96
C HIS A 390 20.32 -8.96 33.11
N ILE A 391 19.11 -9.12 32.57
CA ILE A 391 18.04 -8.14 32.78
C ILE A 391 17.57 -8.16 34.24
N LEU A 392 17.35 -9.33 34.84
CA LEU A 392 16.99 -9.42 36.26
C LEU A 392 18.02 -8.74 37.16
N GLU A 393 19.31 -8.93 36.92
CA GLU A 393 20.41 -8.29 37.67
C GLU A 393 20.42 -6.75 37.51
N LYS A 394 19.94 -6.23 36.37
CA LYS A 394 19.79 -4.78 36.17
C LYS A 394 18.57 -4.20 36.88
N PHE A 395 17.47 -4.96 36.95
CA PHE A 395 16.23 -4.54 37.59
C PHE A 395 16.23 -4.71 39.11
N TYR A 396 16.94 -5.72 39.59
CA TYR A 396 17.04 -6.11 40.98
C TYR A 396 18.51 -6.06 41.37
N ASN A 397 18.86 -5.18 42.31
CA ASN A 397 20.15 -5.29 42.98
C ASN A 397 20.33 -6.75 43.43
N VAL A 398 21.54 -7.29 43.25
CA VAL A 398 21.90 -8.71 43.33
C VAL A 398 21.37 -9.42 44.60
N GLU A 399 21.08 -8.67 45.67
CA GLU A 399 20.54 -9.18 46.94
C GLU A 399 19.05 -9.56 46.90
N ASP A 400 18.24 -8.98 46.01
CA ASP A 400 16.80 -9.29 45.85
C ASP A 400 16.51 -10.31 44.72
N ALA A 401 17.55 -10.72 43.99
CA ALA A 401 17.45 -11.44 42.72
C ALA A 401 17.35 -12.97 42.87
N PHE A 402 17.45 -13.52 44.08
CA PHE A 402 17.38 -14.96 44.37
C PHE A 402 16.29 -15.31 45.36
#